data_AF-A0AB36JMM2-F1
#
_entry.id   AF-A0AB36JMM2-F1
#
_cell.length_a   1.000
_cell.length_b   1.000
_cell.length_c   1.000
_cell.angle_alpha   90.00
_cell.angle_beta   90.00
_cell.angle_gamma   90.00
#
_symmetry.space_group_name_H-M   'P 1'
#
loop_
_entity.id
_entity.type
_entity.pdbx_description
1 polymer ?
#
loop_
_entity_poly.entity_id
_entity_poly.type
_entity_poly.pdbx_seq_one_letter_code
_entity_poly.pdbx_strand_id
1 'polypeptide(L)' 'MTVTELKQTLLEWEIPENLYSIMVGGLPNERLCLMKNSEEIWEIYYSERGRKSGLKLFESEEEACEYFLKKMSRYKQ' A
#
# COMPACT_ATOMS: atom_id res chain seq x y z
N MET A 1 5.56 11.22 5.08
CA MET A 1 6.28 10.59 3.93
C MET A 1 5.40 10.62 2.67
N THR A 2 5.99 10.55 1.48
CA THR A 2 5.28 10.49 0.19
C THR A 2 5.26 9.09 -0.40
N VAL A 3 4.45 8.84 -1.43
CA VAL A 3 4.44 7.59 -2.20
C VAL A 3 5.81 7.30 -2.81
N THR A 4 6.53 8.33 -3.25
CA THR A 4 7.87 8.18 -3.83
C THR A 4 8.86 7.69 -2.77
N GLU A 5 8.84 8.30 -1.58
CA GLU A 5 9.68 7.89 -0.45
C GLU A 5 9.31 6.49 0.06
N LEU A 6 8.02 6.15 0.08
CA LEU A 6 7.55 4.81 0.42
C LEU A 6 8.13 3.76 -0.54
N LYS A 7 8.03 3.98 -1.86
CA LYS A 7 8.59 3.05 -2.86
C LYS A 7 10.08 2.87 -2.68
N GLN A 8 10.82 3.97 -2.48
CA GLN A 8 12.25 3.94 -2.25
C GLN A 8 12.60 3.14 -0.98
N THR A 9 11.88 3.35 0.11
CA THR A 9 12.09 2.61 1.37
C THR A 9 11.82 1.11 1.22
N LEU A 10 10.76 0.73 0.49
CA LEU A 10 10.44 -0.69 0.25
C LEU A 10 11.53 -1.39 -0.59
N LEU A 11 12.11 -0.68 -1.56
CA LEU A 11 13.24 -1.18 -2.34
C LEU A 11 14.49 -1.35 -1.46
N GLU A 12 14.79 -0.38 -0.59
CA GLU A 12 15.92 -0.45 0.36
C GLU A 12 15.77 -1.58 1.38
N TRP A 13 14.53 -1.92 1.75
CA TRP A 13 14.23 -3.05 2.63
C TRP A 13 14.18 -4.39 1.88
N GLU A 14 14.44 -4.39 0.57
CA GLU A 14 14.37 -5.54 -0.31
C GLU A 14 13.01 -6.27 -0.22
N ILE A 15 11.92 -5.52 -0.01
CA ILE A 15 10.57 -6.09 0.06
C ILE A 15 10.18 -6.58 -1.35
N PRO A 16 9.80 -7.85 -1.51
CA PRO A 16 9.39 -8.36 -2.81
C PRO A 16 8.20 -7.58 -3.39
N GLU A 17 8.33 -7.09 -4.62
CA GLU A 17 7.30 -6.29 -5.31
C GLU A 17 5.97 -7.04 -5.48
N ASN A 18 5.98 -8.37 -5.46
CA ASN A 18 4.78 -9.18 -5.56
C ASN A 18 3.89 -9.13 -4.30
N LEU A 19 4.35 -8.52 -3.19
CA LEU A 19 3.58 -8.36 -1.95
C LEU A 19 2.74 -7.08 -1.92
N TYR A 20 2.99 -6.14 -2.83
CA TYR A 20 2.33 -4.84 -2.82
C TYR A 20 1.91 -4.30 -4.19
N SER A 21 0.99 -3.34 -4.17
CA SER A 21 0.55 -2.60 -5.35
C SER A 21 0.32 -1.14 -4.98
N ILE A 22 1.10 -0.22 -5.54
CA ILE A 22 1.04 1.20 -5.17
C ILE A 22 0.62 2.03 -6.38
N MET A 23 -0.51 2.71 -6.26
CA MET A 23 -1.12 3.60 -7.27
C MET A 23 -1.53 2.95 -8.60
N VAL A 24 -1.58 1.61 -8.66
CA VAL A 24 -2.06 0.87 -9.85
C VAL A 24 -3.58 0.67 -9.82
N GLY A 25 -4.15 0.50 -8.61
CA GLY A 25 -5.56 0.14 -8.42
C GLY A 25 -5.87 -1.33 -8.75
N GLY A 26 -7.16 -1.62 -8.89
CA GLY A 26 -7.65 -2.97 -9.22
C GLY A 26 -7.66 -3.93 -8.03
N LEU A 27 -7.70 -5.24 -8.33
CA LEU A 27 -7.75 -6.32 -7.34
C LEU A 27 -6.66 -7.37 -7.64
N PRO A 28 -5.37 -6.99 -7.58
CA PRO A 28 -4.28 -7.94 -7.78
C PRO A 28 -4.29 -9.01 -6.67
N ASN A 29 -3.98 -10.25 -7.02
CA ASN A 29 -4.08 -11.34 -6.05
C ASN A 29 -2.91 -11.31 -5.04
N GLU A 30 -3.23 -11.49 -3.75
CA GLU A 30 -2.29 -11.57 -2.62
C GLU A 30 -1.40 -10.31 -2.44
N ARG A 31 -1.98 -9.12 -2.57
CA ARG A 31 -1.21 -7.86 -2.43
C ARG A 31 -1.85 -6.87 -1.48
N LEU A 32 -1.01 -6.20 -0.69
CA LEU A 32 -1.42 -4.97 -0.02
C LEU A 32 -1.39 -3.81 -1.02
N CYS A 33 -2.52 -3.14 -1.17
CA CYS A 33 -2.71 -2.08 -2.15
C CYS A 33 -2.78 -0.72 -1.46
N LEU A 34 -2.14 0.29 -2.07
CA LEU A 34 -2.29 1.71 -1.74
C LEU A 34 -2.78 2.42 -3.01
N MET A 35 -3.88 3.17 -2.91
CA MET A 35 -4.36 3.99 -4.02
C MET A 35 -5.08 5.23 -3.51
N LYS A 36 -5.23 6.24 -4.36
CA LYS A 36 -6.12 7.37 -4.13
C LYS A 36 -7.42 7.15 -4.89
N ASN A 37 -8.56 7.28 -4.22
CA ASN A 37 -9.86 7.09 -4.85
C ASN A 37 -10.37 8.40 -5.50
N SER A 38 -11.55 8.34 -6.12
CA SER A 38 -12.16 9.49 -6.81
C SER A 38 -12.57 10.65 -5.90
N GLU A 39 -12.61 10.43 -4.58
CA GLU A 39 -12.95 11.44 -3.57
C GLU A 39 -11.68 12.04 -2.94
N GLU A 40 -10.52 11.84 -3.57
CA GLU A 40 -9.20 12.27 -3.05
C GLU A 40 -8.81 11.62 -1.70
N ILE A 41 -9.48 10.55 -1.31
CA ILE A 41 -9.18 9.77 -0.10
C ILE A 41 -8.18 8.68 -0.43
N TRP A 42 -7.21 8.48 0.45
CA TRP A 42 -6.23 7.40 0.34
C TRP A 42 -6.79 6.10 0.90
N GLU A 43 -6.81 5.06 0.08
CA GLU A 43 -7.27 3.73 0.43
C GLU A 43 -6.10 2.76 0.58
N ILE A 44 -6.09 2.02 1.68
CA ILE A 44 -5.26 0.83 1.87
C ILE A 44 -6.15 -0.37 2.06
N TYR A 45 -5.93 -1.42 1.28
CA TYR A 45 -6.66 -2.68 1.41
C TYR A 45 -5.76 -3.84 1.01
N TYR A 46 -6.05 -5.01 1.56
CA TYR A 46 -5.50 -6.26 1.02
C TYR A 46 -6.42 -6.77 -0.08
N SER A 47 -5.85 -7.20 -1.20
CA SER A 47 -6.58 -7.80 -2.30
C SER A 47 -6.29 -9.29 -2.36
N GLU A 48 -7.31 -10.10 -2.20
CA GLU A 48 -7.24 -11.56 -2.21
C GLU A 48 -8.42 -12.12 -3.00
N ARG A 49 -8.13 -12.99 -3.97
CA ARG A 49 -9.14 -13.71 -4.76
C ARG A 49 -10.22 -12.79 -5.35
N GLY A 50 -9.80 -11.63 -5.85
CA GLY A 50 -10.69 -10.63 -6.45
C GLY A 50 -11.59 -9.90 -5.44
N ARG A 51 -11.20 -9.80 -4.17
CA ARG A 51 -11.93 -9.07 -3.13
C ARG A 51 -11.00 -8.15 -2.34
N LYS A 52 -11.49 -6.96 -1.98
CA LYS A 52 -10.84 -6.09 -0.99
C LYS A 52 -11.17 -6.58 0.42
N SER A 53 -10.17 -6.63 1.30
CA SER A 53 -10.33 -6.86 2.73
C SER A 53 -9.45 -5.88 3.52
N GLY A 54 -9.79 -5.65 4.79
CA GLY A 54 -8.99 -4.78 5.65
C GLY A 54 -8.90 -3.32 5.20
N LEU A 55 -9.92 -2.81 4.51
CA LEU A 55 -9.96 -1.43 4.00
C LEU A 55 -9.72 -0.42 5.13
N LYS A 56 -8.80 0.51 4.87
CA LYS A 56 -8.50 1.67 5.68
C LYS A 56 -8.46 2.90 4.79
N LEU A 57 -8.99 3.99 5.31
CA LEU A 57 -9.12 5.27 4.63
C LEU A 57 -8.29 6.30 5.39
N PHE A 58 -7.60 7.16 4.65
CA PHE A 58 -6.78 8.24 5.19
C PHE A 58 -7.00 9.51 4.39
N GLU A 59 -6.97 10.66 5.06
CA GLU A 59 -7.14 11.96 4.41
C GLU A 59 -5.84 12.46 3.78
N SER A 60 -4.69 12.03 4.30
CA SER A 60 -3.37 12.46 3.82
C SER A 60 -2.56 11.31 3.22
N GLU A 61 -1.70 11.67 2.27
CA GLU A 61 -0.72 10.75 1.67
C GLU A 61 0.24 10.23 2.73
N GLU A 62 0.63 11.11 3.65
CA GLU A 62 1.59 10.83 4.72
C GLU A 62 1.10 9.73 5.65
N GLU A 63 -0.11 9.87 6.20
CA GLU A 63 -0.68 8.87 7.10
C GLU A 63 -0.85 7.51 6.41
N ALA A 64 -1.30 7.53 5.15
CA ALA A 64 -1.47 6.32 4.36
C ALA A 64 -0.11 5.63 4.15
N CYS A 65 0.90 6.36 3.69
CA CYS A 65 2.21 5.79 3.41
C CYS A 65 2.89 5.28 4.70
N GLU A 66 2.79 6.00 5.82
CA GLU A 66 3.31 5.55 7.11
C GLU A 66 2.63 4.26 7.59
N TYR A 67 1.31 4.20 7.49
CA TYR A 67 0.56 3.00 7.80
C TYR A 67 0.99 1.83 6.91
N PHE A 68 1.15 2.08 5.61
CA PHE A 68 1.58 1.08 4.64
C PHE A 68 2.97 0.54 4.98
N LEU A 69 3.94 1.43 5.22
CA LEU A 69 5.30 1.05 5.57
C LEU A 69 5.33 0.24 6.87
N LYS A 70 4.55 0.65 7.88
CA LYS A 70 4.41 -0.11 9.13
C LYS A 70 3.90 -1.54 8.87
N LYS A 71 2.95 -1.72 7.94
CA LYS A 71 2.48 -3.07 7.56
C LYS A 71 3.54 -3.90 6.85
N MET A 72 4.45 -3.27 6.12
CA MET A 72 5.55 -3.91 5.39
C MET A 72 6.78 -4.18 6.26
N SER A 73 6.92 -3.48 7.39
CA SER A 73 8.06 -3.63 8.31
C SER A 73 8.29 -5.06 8.83
N ARG A 74 7.27 -5.91 8.79
CA ARG A 74 7.38 -7.34 9.15
C ARG A 74 8.18 -8.18 8.14
N TYR A 75 8.34 -7.67 6.92
CA TYR A 75 9.06 -8.32 5.82
C TYR A 75 10.43 -7.68 5.59
N LYS A 76 10.77 -6.67 6.40
CA LYS A 76 12.08 -6.03 6.35
C LYS A 76 13.15 -7.06 6.68
N GLN A 77 14.16 -7.14 5.80
CA GLN A 77 15.34 -7.98 5.97
C GLN A 77 16.29 -7.44 7.04
#